data_AF-A0AAD6XEV3-F1
#
_entry.id   AF-A0AAD6XEV3-F1
#
_cell.length_a   1.000
_cell.length_b   1.000
_cell.length_c   1.000
_cell.angle_alpha   90.00
_cell.angle_beta   90.00
_cell.angle_gamma   90.00
#
_symmetry.space_group_name_H-M   'P 1'
#
loop_
_entity.id
_entity.type
_entity.pdbx_description
1 polymer ?
#
loop_
_entity_poly.entity_id
_entity_poly.type
_entity_poly.pdbx_seq_one_letter_code
_entity_poly.pdbx_strand_id
1 'polypeptide(L)' 'SCKGLLAAMKDCIMRSDCVVKDGHKPSECLRHHTDELPEECQSLRRATFECKRGMLDMRNRFRGN' A
#
# COMPACT_ATOMS: atom_id res chain seq x y z
N SER A 1 -8.85 1.93 -11.10
CA SER A 1 -8.99 0.79 -10.17
C SER A 1 -7.64 0.52 -9.55
N CYS A 2 -7.49 0.51 -8.22
CA CYS A 2 -6.19 0.40 -7.55
C CYS A 2 -5.61 -1.02 -7.49
N LYS A 3 -6.16 -1.96 -8.27
CA LYS A 3 -5.81 -3.40 -8.21
C LYS A 3 -4.33 -3.66 -8.53
N GLY A 4 -3.76 -2.97 -9.52
CA GLY A 4 -2.35 -3.12 -9.89
C GLY A 4 -1.39 -2.69 -8.77
N LEU A 5 -1.63 -1.51 -8.17
CA LEU A 5 -0.88 -1.03 -7.02
C LEU A 5 -1.00 -1.97 -5.82
N LEU A 6 -2.21 -2.48 -5.57
CA LEU A 6 -2.46 -3.46 -4.50
C LEU A 6 -1.71 -4.77 -4.71
N ALA A 7 -1.64 -5.26 -5.95
CA ALA A 7 -0.90 -6.46 -6.30
C ALA A 7 0.61 -6.25 -6.11
N ALA A 8 1.15 -5.16 -6.65
CA ALA A 8 2.57 -4.80 -6.49
C ALA A 8 2.96 -4.62 -5.02
N MET A 9 2.12 -3.94 -4.23
CA MET A 9 2.35 -3.75 -2.79
C MET A 9 2.37 -5.10 -2.05
N LYS A 10 1.43 -6.01 -2.39
CA LYS A 10 1.43 -7.37 -1.81
C LYS A 10 2.69 -8.14 -2.16
N ASP A 11 3.11 -8.11 -3.43
CA ASP A 11 4.32 -8.81 -3.88
C ASP A 11 5.56 -8.28 -3.16
N CYS A 12 5.66 -6.96 -3.00
CA CYS A 12 6.75 -6.31 -2.28
C CYS A 12 6.83 -6.78 -0.82
N ILE A 13 5.69 -6.79 -0.11
CA ILE A 13 5.67 -7.22 1.31
C ILE A 13 5.97 -8.72 1.44
N MET A 14 5.48 -9.55 0.52
CA MET A 14 5.78 -10.99 0.52
C MET A 14 7.27 -11.28 0.35
N ARG A 15 8.02 -10.40 -0.32
CA ARG A 15 9.48 -10.49 -0.50
C ARG A 15 10.27 -9.77 0.58
N SER A 16 9.61 -8.96 1.42
CA SER A 16 10.27 -8.17 2.46
C SER A 16 10.74 -9.03 3.63
N ASP A 17 11.75 -8.53 4.33
CA ASP A 17 12.34 -9.20 5.48
C ASP A 17 11.31 -9.47 6.58
N CYS A 18 10.33 -8.59 6.81
CA CYS A 18 9.30 -8.82 7.83
C CYS A 18 8.48 -10.11 7.62
N VAL A 19 8.24 -10.52 6.36
CA VAL A 19 7.52 -11.77 6.07
C VAL A 19 8.49 -12.94 5.89
N VAL A 20 9.60 -12.71 5.19
CA VAL A 20 10.55 -13.78 4.82
C VAL A 20 11.43 -14.17 6.01
N LYS A 21 11.88 -13.20 6.79
CA LYS A 21 12.85 -13.35 7.87
C LYS A 21 12.16 -13.57 9.21
N ASP A 22 11.18 -12.72 9.54
CA ASP A 22 10.46 -12.80 10.83
C ASP A 22 9.22 -13.70 10.78
N GLY A 23 8.72 -14.05 9.58
CA GLY A 23 7.54 -14.89 9.43
C GLY A 23 6.22 -14.21 9.83
N HIS A 24 6.23 -12.87 9.98
CA HIS A 24 5.03 -12.13 10.34
C HIS A 24 4.01 -12.11 9.21
N LYS A 25 2.75 -11.82 9.57
CA LYS A 25 1.70 -11.67 8.58
C LYS A 25 1.90 -10.36 7.81
N PRO A 26 1.63 -10.29 6.49
CA PRO A 26 1.73 -9.05 5.72
C PRO A 26 0.92 -7.88 6.31
N SER A 27 -0.21 -8.18 6.97
CA SER A 27 -1.03 -7.18 7.64
C SER A 27 -0.39 -6.63 8.92
N GLU A 28 0.41 -7.42 9.60
CA GLU A 28 1.17 -7.02 10.78
C GLU A 28 2.37 -6.17 10.36
N CYS A 29 3.11 -6.61 9.33
CA CYS A 29 4.21 -5.85 8.77
C CYS A 29 3.80 -4.43 8.36
N LEU A 30 2.60 -4.27 7.81
CA LEU A 30 2.04 -2.97 7.44
C LEU A 30 1.59 -2.08 8.61
N ARG A 31 1.36 -2.66 9.78
CA ARG A 31 0.85 -1.95 10.97
C ARG A 31 1.95 -1.62 11.96
N HIS A 32 2.86 -2.56 12.19
CA HIS A 32 3.87 -2.49 13.25
C HIS A 32 5.29 -2.34 12.70
N HIS A 33 5.57 -2.85 11.51
CA HIS A 33 6.93 -2.94 10.95
C HIS A 33 7.08 -2.12 9.67
N THR A 34 6.35 -1.00 9.56
CA THR A 34 6.37 -0.19 8.32
C THR A 34 7.76 0.39 8.04
N ASP A 35 8.50 0.72 9.10
CA ASP A 35 9.84 1.30 9.03
C ASP A 35 10.91 0.28 8.63
N GLU A 36 10.66 -1.02 8.88
CA GLU A 36 11.54 -2.12 8.47
C GLU A 36 11.28 -2.58 7.03
N LEU A 37 10.20 -2.10 6.42
CA LEU A 37 9.92 -2.38 5.02
C LEU A 37 10.85 -1.57 4.10
N PRO A 38 11.26 -2.15 2.97
CA PRO A 38 12.01 -1.42 1.94
C PRO A 38 11.29 -0.16 1.48
N GLU A 39 12.05 0.88 1.11
CA GLU A 39 11.52 2.14 0.60
C GLU A 39 10.55 1.94 -0.58
N GLU A 40 10.81 0.95 -1.43
CA GLU A 40 9.92 0.55 -2.52
C GLU A 40 8.52 0.15 -2.02
N CYS A 41 8.44 -0.67 -0.96
CA CYS A 41 7.18 -1.08 -0.37
C CYS A 41 6.47 0.10 0.30
N GLN A 42 7.21 1.02 0.92
CA GLN A 42 6.65 2.24 1.52
C GLN A 42 6.06 3.18 0.46
N SER A 43 6.74 3.34 -0.68
CA SER A 43 6.27 4.09 -1.84
C SER A 43 4.98 3.48 -2.41
N LEU A 44 4.96 2.15 -2.61
CA LEU A 44 3.77 1.41 -3.06
C LEU A 44 2.61 1.55 -2.06
N ARG A 45 2.88 1.52 -0.75
CA ARG A 45 1.87 1.76 0.29
C ARG A 45 1.24 3.14 0.14
N ARG A 46 2.06 4.17 -0.05
CA ARG A 46 1.62 5.56 -0.23
C ARG A 46 0.81 5.72 -1.50
N ALA A 47 1.29 5.21 -2.63
CA ALA A 47 0.58 5.22 -3.92
C ALA A 47 -0.76 4.47 -3.84
N THR A 48 -0.81 3.31 -3.16
CA THR A 48 -2.04 2.55 -2.96
C THR A 48 -3.04 3.31 -2.09
N PHE A 49 -2.56 3.99 -1.04
CA PHE A 49 -3.36 4.83 -0.17
C PHE A 49 -3.92 6.04 -0.93
N GLU A 50 -3.09 6.75 -1.69
CA GLU A 50 -3.50 7.87 -2.54
C GLU A 50 -4.52 7.44 -3.60
N CYS A 51 -4.30 6.30 -4.25
CA CYS A 51 -5.25 5.76 -5.21
C CYS A 51 -6.60 5.44 -4.55
N LYS A 52 -6.61 4.75 -3.40
CA LYS A 52 -7.85 4.46 -2.66
C LYS A 52 -8.52 5.73 -2.16
N ARG A 53 -7.73 6.68 -1.67
CA ARG A 53 -8.21 7.97 -1.21
C ARG A 53 -8.86 8.74 -2.37
N GLY A 54 -8.24 8.83 -3.54
CA GLY A 54 -8.85 9.45 -4.72
C GLY A 54 -10.10 8.73 -5.24
N MET A 55 -10.22 7.42 -5.00
CA MET A 55 -11.46 6.68 -5.30
C MET A 55 -12.60 6.95 -4.30
N LEU A 56 -12.28 7.20 -3.03
CA LEU A 56 -13.25 7.52 -1.98
C LEU A 56 -13.59 9.01 -1.93
N ASP A 57 -12.60 9.85 -2.20
CA ASP A 57 -12.67 11.31 -2.17
C ASP A 57 -13.07 11.83 -3.56
N MET A 58 -14.32 11.56 -3.92
CA MET A 58 -14.98 12.12 -5.11
C MET A 58 -15.38 13.60 -4.90
N ARG A 59 -14.86 14.29 -3.87
CA ARG A 59 -15.31 15.63 -3.44
C ARG A 59 -14.91 16.77 -4.39
N ASN A 60 -14.17 16.49 -5.46
CA ASN A 60 -13.97 17.42 -6.57
C ASN A 60 -14.53 16.88 -7.89
N ARG A 61 -15.63 16.10 -7.86
CA ARG A 61 -16.54 16.08 -9.01
C ARG A 61 -17.16 17.46 -9.11
N PHE A 62 -16.56 18.29 -9.96
CA PHE A 62 -17.12 19.51 -10.50
C PHE A 62 -18.65 19.40 -10.61
N ARG A 63 -19.37 20.06 -9.70
CA ARG A 63 -20.70 20.56 -10.00
C ARG A 63 -20.47 21.85 -10.77
N GLY A 64 -20.49 21.76 -12.08
CA GLY A 64 -20.33 22.90 -12.98
C GLY A 64 -20.31 22.43 -14.41
N ASN A 65 -21.50 22.23 -14.96
CA ASN A 65 -21.76 22.32 -16.39
C ASN A 65 -21.83 23.81 -16.76
#